data_AF-A0A847CFK8-F1
#
_entry.id   AF-A0A847CFK8-F1
#
_cell.length_a   1.000
_cell.length_b   1.000
_cell.length_c   1.000
_cell.angle_alpha   90.00
_cell.angle_beta   90.00
_cell.angle_gamma   90.00
#
_symmetry.space_group_name_H-M   'P 1'
#
loop_
_entity.id
_entity.type
_entity.pdbx_description
1 polymer ?
#
loop_
_entity_poly.entity_id
_entity_poly.type
_entity_poly.pdbx_seq_one_letter_code
_entity_poly.pdbx_strand_id
1 'polypeptide(L)'
;MENNQETSNSKKKSYTGWILFVIIVIGITLPFHYLPERLMVFPKNELTFSNTIIWEEDVDKLIELYNNASFFEKQTIRQEPLVRKLMEKGIIISETDK
;
A
#
# COMPACT_ATOMS: atom_id res chain seq x y z
N MET A 1 58.76 -3.37 32.05
CA MET A 1 58.15 -3.20 30.72
C MET A 1 56.67 -3.49 30.88
N GLU A 2 55.89 -2.45 31.12
CA GLU A 2 54.45 -2.54 31.42
C GLU A 2 53.68 -2.38 30.12
N ASN A 3 52.94 -3.41 29.73
CA ASN A 3 52.29 -3.51 28.44
C ASN A 3 50.86 -2.98 28.57
N ASN A 4 50.66 -1.70 28.22
CA ASN A 4 49.34 -1.06 28.21
C ASN A 4 48.52 -1.60 27.03
N GLN A 5 47.60 -2.52 27.29
CA GLN A 5 46.55 -2.86 26.35
C GLN A 5 45.47 -1.79 26.39
N GLU A 6 45.52 -0.87 25.43
CA GLU A 6 44.40 0.01 25.11
C GLU A 6 43.21 -0.85 24.66
N THR A 7 42.24 -1.01 25.54
CA THR A 7 40.95 -1.61 25.21
C THR A 7 40.17 -0.60 24.36
N SER A 8 40.36 -0.69 23.04
CA SER A 8 39.55 0.06 22.08
C SER A 8 38.09 -0.42 22.23
N ASN A 9 37.31 0.32 23.01
CA ASN A 9 35.87 0.18 23.11
C ASN A 9 35.25 0.62 21.77
N SER A 10 35.29 -0.28 20.78
CA SER A 10 34.51 -0.09 19.55
C SER A 10 33.04 -0.13 19.93
N LYS A 11 32.41 1.06 20.03
CA LYS A 11 30.96 1.18 20.13
C LYS A 11 30.37 0.55 18.86
N LYS A 12 30.01 -0.73 18.92
CA LYS A 12 29.24 -1.38 17.85
C LYS A 12 27.97 -0.57 17.66
N LYS A 13 27.81 0.07 16.49
CA LYS A 13 26.57 0.76 16.14
C LYS A 13 25.44 -0.27 16.19
N SER A 14 24.50 -0.08 17.12
CA SER A 14 23.34 -0.93 17.23
C SER A 14 22.26 -0.45 16.27
N TYR A 15 21.85 -1.31 15.35
CA TYR A 15 20.75 -1.05 14.40
C TYR A 15 19.37 -1.40 14.98
N THR A 16 19.29 -1.80 16.26
CA THR A 16 18.04 -2.22 16.90
C THR A 16 16.95 -1.16 16.80
N GLY A 17 17.30 0.13 16.94
CA GLY A 17 16.34 1.22 16.77
C GLY A 17 15.80 1.34 15.34
N TRP A 18 16.67 1.13 14.34
CA TRP A 18 16.26 1.17 12.93
C TRP A 18 15.35 0.01 12.55
N ILE A 19 15.66 -1.19 13.05
CA ILE A 19 14.84 -2.39 12.83
C ILE A 19 13.44 -2.20 13.43
N LEU A 20 13.35 -1.68 14.66
CA LEU A 20 12.07 -1.40 15.30
C LEU A 20 11.24 -0.38 14.51
N PHE A 21 11.90 0.69 14.01
CA PHE A 21 11.24 1.69 13.18
C PHE A 21 10.65 1.10 11.90
N VAL A 22 11.40 0.27 11.18
CA VAL A 22 10.94 -0.39 9.95
C VAL A 22 9.73 -1.29 10.23
N ILE A 23 9.75 -2.07 11.33
CA ILE A 23 8.62 -2.92 11.73
C ILE A 23 7.35 -2.10 11.97
N ILE A 24 7.47 -0.95 12.65
CA ILE A 24 6.33 -0.06 12.90
C ILE A 24 5.75 0.47 11.59
N VAL A 25 6.60 0.95 10.68
CA VAL A 25 6.15 1.47 9.37
C VAL A 25 5.46 0.37 8.56
N ILE A 26 6.04 -0.83 8.51
CA ILE A 26 5.44 -1.99 7.85
C ILE A 26 4.08 -2.33 8.46
N GLY A 27 3.99 -2.41 9.79
CA GLY A 27 2.74 -2.73 10.49
C GLY A 27 1.62 -1.71 10.26
N ILE A 28 1.95 -0.44 10.05
CA ILE A 28 0.97 0.61 9.71
C ILE A 28 0.61 0.56 8.23
N THR A 29 1.56 0.31 7.34
CA THR A 29 1.31 0.41 5.88
C THR A 29 0.61 -0.81 5.30
N LEU A 30 0.94 -2.02 5.78
CA LEU A 30 0.40 -3.29 5.26
C LEU A 30 -1.13 -3.42 5.26
N PRO A 31 -1.87 -3.01 6.31
CA PRO A 31 -3.30 -3.20 6.36
C PRO A 31 -4.10 -2.15 5.58
N PHE A 32 -3.48 -1.13 4.98
CA PHE A 32 -4.19 -0.03 4.33
C PHE A 32 -3.79 0.21 2.88
N HIS A 33 -4.77 0.65 2.10
CA HIS A 33 -4.58 1.32 0.82
C HIS A 33 -4.48 2.82 1.08
N TYR A 34 -3.50 3.47 0.49
CA TYR A 34 -3.28 4.92 0.50
C TYR A 34 -3.51 5.45 -0.91
N LEU A 35 -4.36 6.48 -1.01
CA LEU A 35 -4.70 7.18 -2.23
C LEU A 35 -4.35 8.66 -2.02
N PRO A 36 -3.06 9.04 -2.15
CA PRO A 36 -2.54 10.34 -1.71
C PRO A 36 -3.25 11.53 -2.34
N GLU A 37 -3.52 11.46 -3.65
CA GLU A 37 -4.13 12.53 -4.45
C GLU A 37 -5.57 12.82 -4.03
N ARG A 38 -6.25 11.81 -3.49
CA ARG A 38 -7.62 11.93 -2.97
C ARG A 38 -7.65 12.06 -1.44
N LEU A 39 -6.48 12.07 -0.79
CA LEU A 39 -6.31 12.05 0.66
C LEU A 39 -7.16 10.96 1.34
N MET A 40 -7.28 9.79 0.69
CA MET A 40 -8.08 8.67 1.18
C MET A 40 -7.20 7.54 1.70
N VAL A 41 -7.64 6.94 2.80
CA VAL A 41 -7.07 5.71 3.34
C VAL A 41 -8.20 4.74 3.64
N PHE A 42 -8.06 3.49 3.23
CA PHE A 42 -9.06 2.46 3.50
C PHE A 42 -8.40 1.10 3.74
N PRO A 43 -9.00 0.25 4.60
CA PRO A 43 -8.41 -1.04 4.95
C PRO A 43 -8.39 -2.00 3.76
N LYS A 44 -7.34 -2.81 3.69
CA LYS A 44 -7.25 -3.97 2.80
C LYS A 44 -8.08 -5.12 3.37
N ASN A 45 -8.55 -6.01 2.49
CA ASN A 45 -9.19 -7.26 2.92
C ASN A 45 -8.16 -8.29 3.43
N GLU A 46 -6.91 -8.19 2.97
CA GLU A 46 -5.83 -9.11 3.31
C GLU A 46 -4.53 -8.33 3.55
N LEU A 47 -3.66 -8.86 4.41
CA LEU A 47 -2.35 -8.27 4.69
C LEU A 47 -1.40 -8.52 3.52
N THR A 48 -1.29 -7.53 2.63
CA THR A 48 -0.40 -7.57 1.45
C THR A 48 0.25 -6.22 1.20
N PHE A 49 1.45 -6.23 0.58
CA PHE A 49 2.06 -5.01 0.05
C PHE A 49 1.43 -4.54 -1.26
N SER A 50 0.62 -5.39 -1.90
CA SER A 50 -0.05 -5.06 -3.16
C SER A 50 -0.99 -3.88 -2.98
N ASN A 51 -0.92 -2.91 -3.91
CA ASN A 51 -1.76 -1.72 -3.94
C ASN A 51 -1.73 -0.92 -2.62
N THR A 52 -0.58 -0.87 -1.93
CA THR A 52 -0.43 -0.09 -0.69
C THR A 52 -0.48 1.40 -0.95
N ILE A 53 0.27 1.87 -1.93
CA ILE A 53 0.14 3.23 -2.45
C ILE A 53 -0.44 3.06 -3.84
N ILE A 54 -1.55 3.74 -4.09
CA ILE A 54 -2.25 3.73 -5.36
C ILE A 54 -2.23 5.18 -5.81
N TRP A 55 -1.69 5.41 -7.01
CA TRP A 55 -1.63 6.74 -7.59
C TRP A 55 -2.86 6.99 -8.46
N GLU A 56 -3.13 8.25 -8.78
CA GLU A 56 -4.26 8.60 -9.63
C GLU A 56 -4.18 7.93 -11.01
N GLU A 57 -2.98 7.78 -11.57
CA GLU A 57 -2.78 7.07 -12.84
C GLU A 57 -3.19 5.60 -12.79
N ASP A 58 -3.06 4.94 -11.64
CA ASP A 58 -3.46 3.54 -11.46
C ASP A 58 -4.99 3.43 -11.43
N VAL A 59 -5.64 4.42 -10.80
CA VAL A 59 -7.10 4.54 -10.79
C VAL A 59 -7.62 4.81 -12.20
N ASP A 60 -6.99 5.72 -12.94
CA ASP A 60 -7.40 6.06 -14.30
C ASP A 60 -7.28 4.86 -15.26
N LYS A 61 -6.16 4.13 -15.20
CA LYS A 61 -5.98 2.87 -15.96
C LYS A 61 -7.05 1.84 -15.60
N LEU A 62 -7.39 1.74 -14.32
CA LEU A 62 -8.41 0.81 -13.84
C LEU A 62 -9.82 1.21 -14.31
N ILE A 63 -10.13 2.52 -14.34
CA ILE A 63 -11.37 3.05 -14.90
C ILE A 63 -11.43 2.78 -16.40
N GLU A 64 -10.35 3.03 -17.13
CA GLU A 64 -10.28 2.78 -18.57
C GLU A 64 -10.47 1.29 -18.89
N LEU A 65 -9.76 0.41 -18.17
CA LEU A 65 -9.92 -1.04 -18.30
C LEU A 65 -11.36 -1.46 -17.98
N TYR A 66 -11.94 -0.91 -16.91
CA TYR A 66 -13.31 -1.20 -16.52
C TYR A 66 -14.30 -0.75 -17.60
N ASN A 67 -14.15 0.44 -18.18
CA ASN A 67 -15.06 0.98 -19.19
C ASN A 67 -15.01 0.20 -20.51
N ASN A 68 -13.80 -0.17 -20.93
CA ASN A 68 -13.54 -0.91 -22.18
C ASN A 68 -13.80 -2.42 -22.08
N ALA A 69 -13.90 -2.97 -20.86
CA ALA A 69 -14.18 -4.37 -20.62
C ALA A 69 -15.60 -4.80 -21.07
N SER A 70 -15.71 -6.03 -21.55
CA SER A 70 -16.98 -6.70 -21.81
C SER A 70 -17.80 -6.91 -20.53
N PHE A 71 -19.08 -7.26 -20.65
CA PHE A 71 -19.96 -7.45 -19.49
C PHE A 71 -19.40 -8.47 -18.46
N PHE A 72 -18.85 -9.59 -18.94
CA PHE A 72 -18.27 -10.60 -18.07
C PHE A 72 -16.96 -10.13 -17.42
N GLU A 73 -16.11 -9.43 -18.17
CA GLU A 73 -14.88 -8.85 -17.62
C GLU A 73 -15.18 -7.77 -16.59
N LYS A 74 -16.20 -6.93 -16.82
CA LYS A 74 -16.71 -5.96 -15.83
C LYS A 74 -17.15 -6.64 -14.54
N GLN A 75 -17.77 -7.82 -14.61
CA GLN A 75 -18.14 -8.60 -13.42
C GLN A 75 -16.90 -9.10 -12.67
N THR A 76 -15.89 -9.60 -13.39
CA THR A 76 -14.63 -10.04 -12.79
C THR A 76 -13.88 -8.87 -12.13
N ILE A 77 -13.74 -7.74 -12.81
CA ILE A 77 -13.07 -6.54 -12.29
C ILE A 77 -13.80 -6.01 -11.05
N ARG A 78 -15.15 -6.03 -11.03
CA ARG A 78 -15.95 -5.67 -9.84
C ARG A 78 -15.69 -6.53 -8.62
N GLN A 79 -15.27 -7.78 -8.80
CA GLN A 79 -14.96 -8.68 -7.69
C GLN A 79 -13.60 -8.38 -7.07
N GLU A 80 -12.75 -7.59 -7.73
CA GLU A 80 -11.49 -7.19 -7.14
C GLU A 80 -11.71 -6.32 -5.88
N PRO A 81 -11.05 -6.65 -4.76
CA PRO A 81 -11.15 -5.92 -3.50
C PRO A 81 -10.97 -4.40 -3.65
N LEU A 82 -9.99 -3.99 -4.45
CA LEU A 82 -9.66 -2.59 -4.66
C LEU A 82 -10.77 -1.89 -5.45
N VAL A 83 -11.18 -2.46 -6.59
CA VAL A 83 -12.24 -1.91 -7.44
C VAL A 83 -13.52 -1.75 -6.64
N ARG A 84 -13.91 -2.78 -5.87
CA ARG A 84 -15.12 -2.71 -5.04
C ARG A 84 -15.06 -1.55 -4.05
N LYS A 85 -13.90 -1.34 -3.41
CA LYS A 85 -13.70 -0.20 -2.50
C LYS A 85 -13.74 1.15 -3.22
N LEU A 86 -13.14 1.25 -4.40
CA LEU A 86 -13.17 2.47 -5.22
C LEU A 86 -14.59 2.78 -5.70
N MET A 87 -15.40 1.77 -6.04
CA MET A 87 -16.83 1.91 -6.37
C MET A 87 -17.66 2.31 -5.14
N GLU A 88 -17.46 1.66 -3.98
CA GLU A 88 -18.10 2.03 -2.70
C GLU A 88 -17.83 3.50 -2.33
N LYS A 89 -16.66 4.02 -2.70
CA LYS A 89 -16.26 5.42 -2.47
C LYS A 89 -16.72 6.39 -3.58
N GLY A 90 -17.36 5.89 -4.64
CA GLY A 90 -17.80 6.71 -5.78
C GLY A 90 -16.68 7.23 -6.66
N ILE A 91 -15.49 6.62 -6.61
CA ILE A 91 -14.32 7.02 -7.42
C ILE A 91 -14.42 6.41 -8.82
N ILE A 92 -14.91 5.18 -8.93
CA ILE A 92 -15.25 4.53 -10.20
C ILE A 92 -16.77 4.57 -10.35
N ILE A 93 -17.26 5.24 -11.39
CA ILE A 93 -18.69 5.32 -11.70
C ILE A 93 -19.01 4.23 -12.70
N SER A 94 -19.97 3.35 -12.38
CA SER A 94 -20.53 2.45 -13.38
C SER A 94 -21.54 3.22 -14.24
N GLU A 95 -21.45 3.12 -15.56
CA GLU A 95 -22.41 3.75 -16.48
C GLU A 95 -23.86 3.25 -16.28
N THR A 96 -24.08 2.25 -15.43
CA THR A 96 -25.41 1.72 -15.08
C THR A 96 -26.23 2.68 -14.19
N ASP A 97 -25.63 3.73 -13.62
CA ASP A 97 -26.31 4.71 -12.75
C ASP A 97 -26.71 6.02 -13.47
N LYS A 98 -26.79 6.03 -14.81
CA LYS A 98 -27.38 7.13 -15.60
C LYS A 98 -28.71 6.75 -16.25
#